data_AF-A0A831Z928-F1
#
_entry.id   AF-A0A831Z928-F1
#
_cell.length_a   1.000
_cell.length_b   1.000
_cell.length_c   1.000
_cell.angle_alpha   90.00
_cell.angle_beta   90.00
_cell.angle_gamma   90.00
#
_symmetry.space_group_name_H-M   'P 1'
#
loop_
_entity.id
_entity.type
_entity.pdbx_description
1 polymer ?
#
loop_
_entity_poly.entity_id
_entity_poly.type
_entity_poly.pdbx_seq_one_letter_code
_entity_poly.pdbx_strand_id
1 'polypeptide(L)'
;MRRGISQVLTTVILSSILLTTIGVAIFYSTSIINARQQQMEYASARDIALYLSDAIEQVAFGTGGARMVKISLSTVKIHFLNHSLENFAIVVDSNTVVDEKLSAIVFEGGDLVTTSFSLLRPSISNPDAAVTELKRLIVSSSNPLVIVYEDFTQSAQTFVYAPRVRFVYLGVIPRRVDNAYALYNFFEVSFIRIYFQDLGGSGTINIVARNMGINTSEIFVPNNSVSVSCTYGGLFQTVTLQGDPGADGSVVIIRIANIRVSTR
;
A
#
# COMPACT_ATOMS: atom_id res chain seq x y z
N MET A 1 69.24 37.20 22.28
CA MET A 1 69.17 35.71 22.32
C MET A 1 67.73 35.26 22.11
N ARG A 2 67.30 35.02 20.86
CA ARG A 2 66.00 34.39 20.56
C ARG A 2 66.22 32.88 20.59
N ARG A 3 65.72 32.21 21.64
CA ARG A 3 65.79 30.75 21.78
C ARG A 3 64.92 30.12 20.69
N GLY A 4 65.51 29.25 19.88
CA GLY A 4 64.77 28.39 18.96
C GLY A 4 63.87 27.46 19.75
N ILE A 5 62.60 27.81 19.86
CA ILE A 5 61.56 26.90 20.34
C ILE A 5 61.55 25.73 19.35
N SER A 6 61.91 24.57 19.90
CA SER A 6 62.42 23.38 19.22
C SER A 6 61.55 22.92 18.04
N GLN A 7 62.20 22.66 16.90
CA GLN A 7 61.62 22.01 15.72
C GLN A 7 60.82 20.75 16.07
N VAL A 8 61.21 20.04 17.15
CA VAL A 8 60.50 18.87 17.68
C VAL A 8 59.11 19.23 18.20
N LEU A 9 58.95 20.36 18.89
CA LEU A 9 57.66 20.80 19.43
C LEU A 9 56.68 21.13 18.29
N THR A 10 57.16 21.82 17.25
CA THR A 10 56.37 22.14 16.06
C THR A 10 55.92 20.87 15.33
N THR A 11 56.81 19.88 15.18
CA THR A 11 56.46 18.60 14.56
C THR A 11 55.39 17.86 15.36
N VAL A 12 55.50 17.81 16.69
CA VAL A 12 54.50 17.14 17.55
C VAL A 12 53.13 17.83 17.45
N ILE A 13 53.10 19.17 17.48
CA ILE A 13 51.86 19.94 17.34
C ILE A 13 51.22 19.68 15.97
N LEU A 14 52.01 19.75 14.89
CA LEU A 14 51.51 19.55 13.53
C LEU A 14 51.01 18.11 13.31
N SER A 15 51.75 17.10 13.78
CA SER A 15 51.35 15.70 13.72
C SER A 15 50.08 15.43 14.53
N SER A 16 49.91 16.05 15.71
CA SER A 16 48.69 15.96 16.51
C SER A 16 47.49 16.56 15.80
N ILE A 17 47.66 17.74 15.18
CA ILE A 17 46.58 18.39 14.42
C ILE A 17 46.23 17.54 13.19
N LEU A 18 47.22 17.02 12.45
CA LEU A 18 46.97 16.15 11.30
C LEU A 18 46.26 14.85 11.70
N LEU A 19 46.64 14.23 12.81
CA LEU A 19 45.99 13.01 13.27
C LEU A 19 44.53 13.27 13.68
N THR A 20 44.28 14.36 14.39
CA THR A 20 42.91 14.74 14.79
C THR A 20 42.04 15.10 13.59
N THR A 21 42.57 15.84 12.61
CA THR A 21 41.81 16.17 11.39
C THR A 21 41.52 14.93 10.55
N ILE A 22 42.47 13.99 10.41
CA ILE A 22 42.24 12.70 9.73
C ILE A 22 41.18 11.89 10.48
N GLY A 23 41.25 11.82 11.81
CA GLY A 23 40.27 11.10 12.63
C GLY A 23 38.84 11.66 12.46
N VAL A 24 38.69 12.98 12.50
CA VAL A 24 37.41 13.67 12.27
C VAL A 24 36.93 13.41 10.83
N ALA A 25 37.81 13.51 9.84
CA ALA A 25 37.46 13.26 8.44
C ALA A 25 36.95 11.83 8.22
N ILE A 26 37.61 10.81 8.79
CA ILE A 26 37.17 9.41 8.72
C ILE A 26 35.77 9.25 9.33
N PHE A 27 35.53 9.83 10.51
CA PHE A 27 34.21 9.75 11.16
C PHE A 27 33.10 10.36 10.30
N TYR A 28 33.35 11.53 9.69
CA TYR A 28 32.41 12.15 8.76
C TYR A 28 32.20 11.31 7.51
N SER A 29 33.27 10.77 6.91
CA SER A 29 33.18 9.90 5.73
C SER A 29 32.33 8.66 6.02
N THR A 30 32.57 7.97 7.14
CA THR A 30 31.78 6.79 7.53
C THR A 30 30.30 7.15 7.74
N SER A 31 30.02 8.28 8.40
CA SER A 31 28.64 8.73 8.65
C SER A 31 27.89 9.03 7.35
N ILE A 32 28.54 9.72 6.41
CA ILE A 32 27.96 10.02 5.09
C ILE A 32 27.73 8.75 4.28
N ILE A 33 28.68 7.82 4.29
CA ILE A 33 28.55 6.53 3.59
C ILE A 33 27.36 5.75 4.15
N ASN A 34 27.24 5.65 5.47
CA ASN A 34 26.13 4.95 6.12
C ASN A 34 24.78 5.58 5.79
N ALA A 35 24.68 6.92 5.85
CA ALA A 35 23.47 7.64 5.47
C ALA A 35 23.06 7.37 4.01
N ARG A 36 24.04 7.39 3.08
CA ARG A 36 23.78 7.08 1.66
C ARG A 36 23.37 5.64 1.45
N GLN A 37 23.99 4.69 2.15
CA GLN A 37 23.63 3.28 2.07
C GLN A 37 22.19 3.05 2.55
N GLN A 38 21.80 3.61 3.71
CA GLN A 38 20.44 3.49 4.22
C GLN A 38 19.42 4.15 3.27
N GLN A 39 19.74 5.33 2.71
CA GLN A 39 18.88 6.01 1.74
C GLN A 39 18.68 5.16 0.47
N MET A 40 19.75 4.54 -0.04
CA MET A 40 19.67 3.67 -1.22
C MET A 40 18.84 2.43 -0.95
N GLU A 41 19.02 1.79 0.22
CA GLU A 41 18.24 0.61 0.59
C GLU A 41 16.76 0.94 0.75
N TYR A 42 16.43 2.08 1.39
CA TYR A 42 15.06 2.55 1.52
C TYR A 42 14.42 2.89 0.17
N ALA A 43 15.16 3.55 -0.74
CA ALA A 43 14.68 3.79 -2.10
C ALA A 43 14.40 2.47 -2.85
N SER A 44 15.24 1.45 -2.68
CA SER A 44 14.97 0.12 -3.24
C SER A 44 13.74 -0.54 -2.61
N ALA A 45 13.52 -0.38 -1.30
CA ALA A 45 12.34 -0.89 -0.61
C ALA A 45 11.06 -0.23 -1.11
N ARG A 46 11.11 1.07 -1.41
CA ARG A 46 10.02 1.82 -2.04
C ARG A 46 9.64 1.25 -3.40
N ASP A 47 10.61 0.96 -4.24
CA ASP A 47 10.35 0.35 -5.56
C ASP A 47 9.75 -1.06 -5.40
N ILE A 48 10.24 -1.84 -4.43
CA ILE A 48 9.67 -3.15 -4.08
C ILE A 48 8.23 -3.02 -3.59
N ALA A 49 7.91 -2.00 -2.79
CA ALA A 49 6.55 -1.73 -2.31
C ALA A 49 5.59 -1.44 -3.47
N LEU A 50 6.05 -0.68 -4.47
CA LEU A 50 5.30 -0.44 -5.71
C LEU A 50 5.08 -1.74 -6.48
N TYR A 51 6.12 -2.52 -6.73
CA TYR A 51 5.99 -3.81 -7.41
C TYR A 51 5.09 -4.80 -6.66
N LEU A 52 5.18 -4.83 -5.33
CA LEU A 52 4.33 -5.66 -4.49
C LEU A 52 2.86 -5.24 -4.59
N SER A 53 2.58 -3.95 -4.65
CA SER A 53 1.22 -3.45 -4.78
C SER A 53 0.60 -3.82 -6.14
N ASP A 54 1.37 -3.75 -7.23
CA ASP A 54 0.95 -4.21 -8.56
C ASP A 54 0.77 -5.73 -8.56
N ALA A 55 1.68 -6.45 -7.92
CA ALA A 55 1.61 -7.91 -7.79
C ALA A 55 0.35 -8.35 -7.03
N ILE A 56 0.03 -7.72 -5.91
CA ILE A 56 -1.20 -7.99 -5.12
C ILE A 56 -2.43 -7.76 -5.99
N GLU A 57 -2.50 -6.64 -6.70
CA GLU A 57 -3.69 -6.32 -7.52
C GLU A 57 -3.84 -7.25 -8.73
N GLN A 58 -2.74 -7.60 -9.41
CA GLN A 58 -2.76 -8.56 -10.52
C GLN A 58 -3.13 -9.97 -10.05
N VAL A 59 -2.66 -10.38 -8.87
CA VAL A 59 -2.98 -11.68 -8.29
C VAL A 59 -4.44 -11.72 -7.79
N ALA A 60 -4.97 -10.61 -7.28
CA ALA A 60 -6.34 -10.53 -6.74
C ALA A 60 -7.41 -10.83 -7.80
N PHE A 61 -7.27 -10.29 -9.00
CA PHE A 61 -8.22 -10.51 -10.10
C PHE A 61 -7.78 -11.56 -11.10
N GLY A 62 -6.56 -12.10 -10.97
CA GLY A 62 -6.03 -13.19 -11.76
C GLY A 62 -6.51 -14.57 -11.28
N THR A 63 -6.53 -15.55 -12.19
CA THR A 63 -6.90 -16.94 -11.88
C THR A 63 -5.77 -17.67 -11.13
N GLY A 64 -5.91 -17.82 -9.81
CA GLY A 64 -5.13 -18.78 -9.00
C GLY A 64 -3.60 -18.56 -8.95
N GLY A 65 -3.14 -17.34 -9.19
CA GLY A 65 -1.71 -17.01 -9.27
C GLY A 65 -1.03 -16.73 -7.94
N ALA A 66 0.31 -16.75 -7.95
CA ALA A 66 1.15 -16.20 -6.90
C ALA A 66 2.23 -15.31 -7.55
N ARG A 67 2.60 -14.23 -6.86
CA ARG A 67 3.72 -13.37 -7.23
C ARG A 67 4.63 -13.13 -6.04
N MET A 68 5.91 -13.01 -6.32
CA MET A 68 6.94 -12.88 -5.30
C MET A 68 7.80 -11.66 -5.57
N VAL A 69 8.13 -10.94 -4.52
CA VAL A 69 9.18 -9.92 -4.51
C VAL A 69 10.23 -10.32 -3.49
N LYS A 70 11.49 -10.00 -3.77
CA LYS A 70 12.61 -10.30 -2.90
C LYS A 70 13.18 -9.00 -2.37
N ILE A 71 13.39 -8.93 -1.05
CA ILE A 71 13.90 -7.74 -0.38
C ILE A 71 15.02 -8.11 0.58
N SER A 72 16.06 -7.28 0.61
CA SER A 72 17.13 -7.37 1.61
C SER A 72 16.82 -6.44 2.77
N LEU A 73 16.97 -6.95 3.99
CA LEU A 73 16.72 -6.25 5.25
C LEU A 73 18.03 -6.03 6.00
N SER A 74 18.94 -5.24 5.43
CA SER A 74 20.17 -4.86 6.13
C SER A 74 19.95 -3.66 7.04
N THR A 75 19.23 -2.65 6.58
CA THR A 75 18.89 -1.43 7.33
C THR A 75 17.41 -1.09 7.28
N VAL A 76 16.69 -1.61 6.27
CA VAL A 76 15.24 -1.51 6.18
C VAL A 76 14.58 -2.62 7.00
N LYS A 77 13.54 -2.27 7.76
CA LYS A 77 12.68 -3.23 8.47
C LYS A 77 11.35 -3.37 7.76
N ILE A 78 10.69 -4.51 7.93
CA ILE A 78 9.34 -4.73 7.42
C ILE A 78 8.44 -5.11 8.58
N HIS A 79 7.30 -4.43 8.65
CA HIS A 79 6.23 -4.74 9.58
C HIS A 79 5.01 -5.22 8.83
N PHE A 80 4.47 -6.35 9.27
CA PHE A 80 3.21 -6.89 8.78
C PHE A 80 2.13 -6.59 9.82
N LEU A 81 1.33 -5.57 9.52
CA LEU A 81 0.31 -5.02 10.38
C LEU A 81 -1.01 -5.77 10.13
N ASN A 82 -1.22 -6.89 10.84
CA ASN A 82 -2.40 -7.73 10.65
C ASN A 82 -3.61 -7.19 11.42
N HIS A 83 -4.69 -6.84 10.73
CA HIS A 83 -5.94 -6.33 11.33
C HIS A 83 -5.71 -5.19 12.33
N SER A 84 -4.66 -4.40 12.17
CA SER A 84 -4.27 -3.36 13.11
C SER A 84 -4.70 -1.97 12.66
N LEU A 85 -5.21 -1.85 11.43
CA LEU A 85 -5.78 -0.61 10.94
C LEU A 85 -7.19 -0.40 11.50
N GLU A 86 -7.75 0.78 11.20
CA GLU A 86 -9.09 1.15 11.63
C GLU A 86 -10.17 0.27 10.99
N ASN A 87 -11.37 0.29 11.57
CA ASN A 87 -12.49 -0.48 11.08
C ASN A 87 -12.88 -0.01 9.67
N PHE A 88 -13.13 -0.99 8.81
CA PHE A 88 -13.48 -0.82 7.42
C PHE A 88 -14.78 -1.56 7.14
N ALA A 89 -15.79 -0.84 6.65
CA ALA A 89 -17.06 -1.45 6.29
C ALA A 89 -17.57 -1.00 4.93
N ILE A 90 -18.13 -1.96 4.19
CA ILE A 90 -18.79 -1.76 2.90
C ILE A 90 -20.27 -2.10 3.07
N VAL A 91 -21.14 -1.16 2.72
CA VAL A 91 -22.60 -1.34 2.74
C VAL A 91 -23.14 -1.11 1.33
N VAL A 92 -23.93 -2.07 0.84
CA VAL A 92 -24.61 -2.01 -0.46
C VAL A 92 -26.11 -1.98 -0.21
N ASP A 93 -26.76 -0.85 -0.51
CA ASP A 93 -28.20 -0.65 -0.37
C ASP A 93 -28.77 -1.16 0.97
N SER A 94 -28.12 -0.78 2.08
CA SER A 94 -28.40 -1.16 3.48
C SER A 94 -27.92 -2.55 3.94
N ASN A 95 -27.34 -3.37 3.05
CA ASN A 95 -26.73 -4.65 3.43
C ASN A 95 -25.24 -4.47 3.70
N THR A 96 -24.78 -4.77 4.91
CA THR A 96 -23.35 -4.81 5.24
C THR A 96 -22.71 -6.03 4.59
N VAL A 97 -21.75 -5.80 3.70
CA VAL A 97 -21.06 -6.84 2.92
C VAL A 97 -19.71 -7.19 3.52
N VAL A 98 -19.00 -6.18 4.02
CA VAL A 98 -17.71 -6.30 4.69
C VAL A 98 -17.76 -5.45 5.95
N ASP A 99 -17.27 -5.99 7.06
CA ASP A 99 -17.02 -5.28 8.31
C ASP A 99 -15.82 -5.95 8.99
N GLU A 100 -14.64 -5.36 8.82
CA GLU A 100 -13.39 -5.91 9.35
C GLU A 100 -12.31 -4.83 9.52
N LYS A 101 -11.16 -5.20 10.07
CA LYS A 101 -9.99 -4.32 10.12
C LYS A 101 -9.04 -4.64 8.98
N LEU A 102 -8.51 -3.61 8.34
CA LEU A 102 -7.57 -3.79 7.24
C LEU A 102 -6.17 -4.19 7.72
N SER A 103 -5.44 -4.81 6.81
CA SER A 103 -4.04 -5.20 6.97
C SER A 103 -3.14 -4.34 6.10
N ALA A 104 -1.92 -4.07 6.57
CA ALA A 104 -0.92 -3.31 5.83
C ALA A 104 0.47 -3.92 5.93
N ILE A 105 1.28 -3.68 4.91
CA ILE A 105 2.72 -3.95 4.91
C ILE A 105 3.42 -2.60 5.00
N VAL A 106 4.32 -2.46 5.97
CA VAL A 106 5.06 -1.22 6.19
C VAL A 106 6.54 -1.49 6.05
N PHE A 107 7.20 -0.76 5.16
CA PHE A 107 8.65 -0.75 5.01
C PHE A 107 9.19 0.46 5.77
N GLU A 108 10.04 0.22 6.76
CA GLU A 108 10.63 1.24 7.62
C GLU A 108 12.12 1.41 7.26
N GLY A 109 12.53 2.62 6.90
CA GLY A 109 13.93 2.96 6.66
C GLY A 109 14.77 2.99 7.95
N GLY A 110 16.09 3.00 7.77
CA GLY A 110 17.03 3.16 8.89
C GLY A 110 17.00 4.57 9.51
N ASP A 111 17.64 4.71 10.66
CA ASP A 111 17.59 5.92 11.50
C ASP A 111 18.13 7.19 10.83
N LEU A 112 18.92 7.07 9.75
CA LEU A 112 19.48 8.20 9.00
C LEU A 112 18.67 8.57 7.76
N VAL A 113 17.52 7.93 7.55
CA VAL A 113 16.63 8.15 6.40
C VAL A 113 15.48 9.06 6.81
N THR A 114 15.19 10.04 5.98
CA THR A 114 14.01 10.91 6.13
C THR A 114 13.19 10.88 4.85
N THR A 115 11.89 11.11 4.98
CA THR A 115 10.98 11.22 3.84
C THR A 115 9.94 12.30 4.15
N SER A 116 9.15 12.65 3.14
CA SER A 116 7.98 13.51 3.28
C SER A 116 6.77 12.77 2.73
N PHE A 117 5.57 13.20 3.13
CA PHE A 117 4.35 12.61 2.59
C PHE A 117 4.37 12.59 1.05
N SER A 118 4.20 11.41 0.47
CA SER A 118 4.12 11.22 -0.98
C SER A 118 3.23 10.05 -1.33
N LEU A 119 2.23 10.27 -2.18
CA LEU A 119 1.40 9.19 -2.71
C LEU A 119 2.09 8.59 -3.94
N LEU A 120 2.61 7.38 -3.79
CA LEU A 120 3.37 6.68 -4.81
C LEU A 120 2.47 5.94 -5.79
N ARG A 121 1.34 5.41 -5.30
CA ARG A 121 0.34 4.72 -6.10
C ARG A 121 -1.08 5.01 -5.58
N PRO A 122 -1.97 5.60 -6.40
CA PRO A 122 -1.69 6.17 -7.73
C PRO A 122 -0.70 7.34 -7.64
N SER A 123 0.20 7.47 -8.62
CA SER A 123 1.23 8.51 -8.61
C SER A 123 0.61 9.90 -8.81
N ILE A 124 0.69 10.74 -7.78
CA ILE A 124 0.20 12.13 -7.82
C ILE A 124 1.28 13.06 -7.29
N SER A 125 1.78 13.93 -8.17
CA SER A 125 2.86 14.86 -7.82
C SER A 125 2.41 16.04 -6.96
N ASN A 126 1.13 16.41 -7.00
CA ASN A 126 0.60 17.51 -6.20
C ASN A 126 0.23 17.00 -4.78
N PRO A 127 0.83 17.53 -3.71
CA PRO A 127 0.58 17.06 -2.33
C PRO A 127 -0.88 17.16 -1.89
N ASP A 128 -1.58 18.25 -2.20
CA ASP A 128 -2.98 18.45 -1.77
C ASP A 128 -3.92 17.47 -2.49
N ALA A 129 -3.66 17.23 -3.77
CA ALA A 129 -4.38 16.23 -4.55
C ALA A 129 -4.06 14.81 -4.06
N ALA A 130 -2.81 14.55 -3.66
CA ALA A 130 -2.40 13.26 -3.09
C ALA A 130 -3.11 12.95 -1.77
N VAL A 131 -3.24 13.93 -0.87
CA VAL A 131 -4.00 13.77 0.38
C VAL A 131 -5.49 13.53 0.10
N THR A 132 -6.05 14.24 -0.88
CA THR A 132 -7.45 14.05 -1.29
C THR A 132 -7.69 12.65 -1.86
N GLU A 133 -6.77 12.20 -2.72
CA GLU A 133 -6.84 10.88 -3.34
C GLU A 133 -6.61 9.74 -2.34
N LEU A 134 -5.75 9.93 -1.33
CA LEU A 134 -5.57 8.97 -0.24
C LEU A 134 -6.87 8.73 0.53
N LYS A 135 -7.70 9.76 0.71
CA LYS A 135 -8.99 9.69 1.41
C LYS A 135 -10.12 9.07 0.56
N ARG A 136 -9.87 8.82 -0.72
CA ARG A 136 -10.86 8.25 -1.64
C ARG A 136 -10.98 6.75 -1.41
N LEU A 137 -12.17 6.33 -0.95
CA LEU A 137 -12.49 4.94 -0.65
C LEU A 137 -13.16 4.23 -1.83
N ILE A 138 -14.04 4.91 -2.57
CA ILE A 138 -14.77 4.34 -3.70
C ILE A 138 -14.20 4.86 -5.01
N VAL A 139 -13.82 3.94 -5.89
CA VAL A 139 -13.15 4.22 -7.16
C VAL A 139 -13.78 3.49 -8.34
N SER A 140 -13.54 4.00 -9.55
CA SER A 140 -13.96 3.38 -10.82
C SER A 140 -12.94 2.35 -11.32
N SER A 141 -13.25 1.69 -12.45
CA SER A 141 -12.45 0.58 -13.01
C SER A 141 -10.99 0.90 -13.32
N SER A 142 -10.65 2.14 -13.68
CA SER A 142 -9.29 2.53 -14.06
C SER A 142 -8.35 2.80 -12.89
N ASN A 143 -8.88 2.84 -11.67
CA ASN A 143 -8.11 3.24 -10.49
C ASN A 143 -7.61 1.99 -9.73
N PRO A 144 -6.37 2.07 -9.18
CA PRO A 144 -5.81 0.99 -8.38
C PRO A 144 -6.55 0.87 -7.04
N LEU A 145 -6.72 -0.38 -6.61
CA LEU A 145 -7.30 -0.70 -5.30
C LEU A 145 -6.28 -0.72 -4.17
N VAL A 146 -5.02 -1.05 -4.51
CA VAL A 146 -3.92 -1.04 -3.55
C VAL A 146 -3.25 0.32 -3.61
N ILE A 147 -3.12 0.97 -2.45
CA ILE A 147 -2.45 2.25 -2.29
C ILE A 147 -1.03 2.01 -1.80
N VAL A 148 -0.11 2.84 -2.30
CA VAL A 148 1.24 2.97 -1.73
C VAL A 148 1.51 4.44 -1.43
N TYR A 149 1.89 4.74 -0.20
CA TYR A 149 2.30 6.10 0.18
C TYR A 149 3.49 6.06 1.14
N GLU A 150 4.24 7.16 1.17
CA GLU A 150 5.30 7.42 2.14
C GLU A 150 4.83 8.42 3.18
N ASP A 151 5.29 8.26 4.42
CA ASP A 151 5.12 9.23 5.48
C ASP A 151 6.28 9.17 6.48
N PHE A 152 6.43 10.22 7.29
CA PHE A 152 7.44 10.31 8.33
C PHE A 152 6.77 10.55 9.69
N THR A 153 6.65 9.49 10.49
CA THR A 153 6.08 9.59 11.84
C THR A 153 7.17 9.59 12.91
N GLN A 154 8.20 8.76 12.74
CA GLN A 154 9.39 8.65 13.60
C GLN A 154 10.61 8.18 12.80
N SER A 155 10.37 7.40 11.76
CA SER A 155 11.31 6.99 10.73
C SER A 155 10.61 7.12 9.37
N ALA A 156 11.38 7.07 8.28
CA ALA A 156 10.81 7.05 6.94
C ALA A 156 10.04 5.74 6.72
N GLN A 157 8.75 5.81 6.41
CA GLN A 157 7.90 4.63 6.26
C GLN A 157 7.17 4.65 4.91
N THR A 158 7.14 3.50 4.24
CA THR A 158 6.32 3.26 3.05
C THR A 158 5.23 2.23 3.39
N PHE A 159 3.97 2.61 3.18
CA PHE A 159 2.80 1.78 3.49
C PHE A 159 2.24 1.15 2.21
N VAL A 160 1.86 -0.13 2.27
CA VAL A 160 1.17 -0.87 1.20
C VAL A 160 -0.07 -1.56 1.77
N TYR A 161 -1.25 -1.17 1.31
CA TYR A 161 -2.53 -1.70 1.79
C TYR A 161 -3.65 -1.41 0.78
N ALA A 162 -4.80 -2.06 0.93
CA ALA A 162 -5.92 -1.98 -0.03
C ALA A 162 -7.20 -1.40 0.60
N PRO A 163 -7.28 -0.08 0.86
CA PRO A 163 -8.44 0.54 1.52
C PRO A 163 -9.56 0.92 0.56
N ARG A 164 -9.49 0.51 -0.71
CA ARG A 164 -10.41 0.97 -1.76
C ARG A 164 -11.37 -0.11 -2.19
N VAL A 165 -12.55 0.35 -2.62
CA VAL A 165 -13.60 -0.45 -3.22
C VAL A 165 -13.82 0.02 -4.64
N ARG A 166 -13.83 -0.91 -5.58
CA ARG A 166 -14.17 -0.63 -6.97
C ARG A 166 -15.67 -0.81 -7.12
N PHE A 167 -16.36 0.21 -7.65
CA PHE A 167 -17.78 0.14 -7.95
C PHE A 167 -18.03 0.51 -9.41
N VAL A 168 -18.58 -0.42 -10.19
CA VAL A 168 -18.71 -0.30 -11.65
C VAL A 168 -20.08 -0.79 -12.10
N TYR A 169 -20.67 -0.08 -13.05
CA TYR A 169 -21.84 -0.55 -13.79
C TYR A 169 -21.38 -1.38 -15.00
N LEU A 170 -21.84 -2.63 -15.07
CA LEU A 170 -21.46 -3.60 -16.12
C LEU A 170 -22.40 -3.56 -17.33
N GLY A 171 -23.61 -3.02 -17.18
CA GLY A 171 -24.61 -2.96 -18.23
C GLY A 171 -25.89 -3.74 -17.90
N VAL A 172 -26.75 -3.90 -18.91
CA VAL A 172 -28.01 -4.65 -18.79
C VAL A 172 -27.83 -6.04 -19.36
N ILE A 173 -28.24 -7.07 -18.62
CA ILE A 173 -28.19 -8.46 -19.08
C ILE A 173 -29.59 -9.08 -18.94
N PRO A 174 -30.11 -9.73 -20.00
CA PRO A 174 -31.36 -10.48 -19.90
C PRO A 174 -31.15 -11.73 -19.03
N ARG A 175 -31.95 -11.85 -17.98
CA ARG A 175 -32.01 -13.03 -17.12
C ARG A 175 -33.35 -13.72 -17.31
N ARG A 176 -33.33 -15.05 -17.39
CA ARG A 176 -34.56 -15.83 -17.43
C ARG A 176 -35.15 -15.92 -16.02
N VAL A 177 -36.37 -15.40 -15.85
CA VAL A 177 -37.18 -15.49 -14.62
C VAL A 177 -38.54 -16.03 -15.01
N ASP A 178 -38.97 -17.13 -14.40
CA ASP A 178 -40.29 -17.74 -14.59
C ASP A 178 -40.73 -17.88 -16.07
N ASN A 179 -39.81 -18.41 -16.89
CA ASN A 179 -40.02 -18.68 -18.32
C ASN A 179 -40.12 -17.44 -19.24
N ALA A 180 -39.91 -16.23 -18.72
CA ALA A 180 -39.74 -15.00 -19.48
C ALA A 180 -38.31 -14.43 -19.31
N TYR A 181 -37.89 -13.54 -20.23
CA TYR A 181 -36.67 -12.76 -20.05
C TYR A 181 -37.01 -11.43 -19.40
N ALA A 182 -36.41 -11.17 -18.25
CA ALA A 182 -36.41 -9.88 -17.57
C ALA A 182 -35.03 -9.23 -17.72
N LEU A 183 -35.00 -7.91 -17.90
CA LEU A 183 -33.77 -7.15 -18.05
C LEU A 183 -33.32 -6.67 -16.69
N TYR A 184 -32.08 -6.97 -16.31
CA TYR A 184 -31.53 -6.49 -15.04
C TYR A 184 -30.26 -5.68 -15.26
N ASN A 185 -30.11 -4.60 -14.51
CA ASN A 185 -28.89 -3.84 -14.40
C ASN A 185 -27.86 -4.63 -13.58
N PHE A 186 -26.66 -4.81 -14.11
CA PHE A 186 -25.58 -5.47 -13.37
C PHE A 186 -24.57 -4.45 -12.89
N PHE A 187 -24.28 -4.51 -11.59
CA PHE A 187 -23.22 -3.73 -10.95
C PHE A 187 -22.19 -4.67 -10.33
N GLU A 188 -20.93 -4.26 -10.32
CA GLU A 188 -19.85 -4.98 -9.66
C GLU A 188 -19.27 -4.12 -8.53
N VAL A 189 -19.17 -4.73 -7.35
CA VAL A 189 -18.42 -4.21 -6.20
C VAL A 189 -17.22 -5.14 -5.99
N SER A 190 -16.01 -4.65 -6.23
CA SER A 190 -14.78 -5.42 -6.06
C SER A 190 -13.93 -4.89 -4.90
N PHE A 191 -13.43 -5.79 -4.06
CA PHE A 191 -12.59 -5.48 -2.90
C PHE A 191 -11.45 -6.49 -2.75
N ILE A 192 -10.28 -6.03 -2.29
CA ILE A 192 -9.10 -6.87 -2.05
C ILE A 192 -8.88 -6.98 -0.55
N ARG A 193 -8.91 -8.21 -0.05
CA ARG A 193 -8.64 -8.51 1.35
C ARG A 193 -7.25 -9.13 1.49
N ILE A 194 -6.43 -8.56 2.36
CA ILE A 194 -5.05 -9.03 2.59
C ILE A 194 -4.96 -9.70 3.96
N TYR A 195 -4.44 -10.92 3.97
CA TYR A 195 -4.16 -11.71 5.17
C TYR A 195 -2.69 -12.06 5.24
N PHE A 196 -2.12 -12.04 6.46
CA PHE A 196 -0.75 -12.47 6.69
C PHE A 196 -0.70 -13.87 7.28
N GLN A 197 0.19 -14.70 6.75
CA GLN A 197 0.43 -16.05 7.26
C GLN A 197 1.91 -16.42 7.10
N ASP A 198 2.44 -17.26 8.00
CA ASP A 198 3.79 -17.83 7.89
C ASP A 198 4.87 -16.75 7.69
N LEU A 199 4.81 -15.72 8.54
CA LEU A 199 5.74 -14.61 8.54
C LEU A 199 7.02 -14.97 9.32
N GLY A 200 8.17 -14.55 8.80
CA GLY A 200 9.47 -14.71 9.43
C GLY A 200 10.62 -14.69 8.41
N GLY A 201 11.84 -14.65 8.94
CA GLY A 201 13.06 -14.56 8.15
C GLY A 201 13.93 -13.38 8.59
N SER A 202 15.17 -13.37 8.12
CA SER A 202 16.14 -12.30 8.34
C SER A 202 17.10 -12.21 7.16
N GLY A 203 17.77 -11.07 7.00
CA GLY A 203 18.61 -10.82 5.84
C GLY A 203 17.75 -10.66 4.60
N THR A 204 17.79 -11.62 3.67
CA THR A 204 16.99 -11.53 2.44
C THR A 204 15.71 -12.34 2.53
N ILE A 205 14.56 -11.66 2.48
CA ILE A 205 13.23 -12.24 2.61
C ILE A 205 12.52 -12.20 1.25
N ASN A 206 11.79 -13.27 0.95
CA ASN A 206 10.85 -13.30 -0.17
C ASN A 206 9.46 -12.97 0.37
N ILE A 207 8.75 -12.03 -0.22
CA ILE A 207 7.35 -11.75 0.10
C ILE A 207 6.52 -12.33 -1.03
N VAL A 208 5.67 -13.31 -0.72
CA VAL A 208 4.83 -14.01 -1.68
C VAL A 208 3.38 -13.61 -1.46
N ALA A 209 2.77 -12.96 -2.46
CA ALA A 209 1.35 -12.70 -2.52
C ALA A 209 0.66 -13.79 -3.34
N ARG A 210 -0.30 -14.51 -2.74
CA ARG A 210 -1.03 -15.62 -3.36
C ARG A 210 -2.53 -15.39 -3.31
N ASN A 211 -3.22 -15.64 -4.42
CA ASN A 211 -4.68 -15.64 -4.45
C ASN A 211 -5.20 -16.91 -3.76
N MET A 212 -6.02 -16.73 -2.73
CA MET A 212 -6.67 -17.82 -1.99
C MET A 212 -8.07 -18.16 -2.49
N GLY A 213 -8.56 -17.41 -3.48
CA GLY A 213 -9.90 -17.53 -4.03
C GLY A 213 -10.63 -16.18 -4.01
N ILE A 214 -11.63 -16.08 -4.89
CA ILE A 214 -12.54 -14.94 -4.95
C ILE A 214 -13.89 -15.41 -4.41
N ASN A 215 -14.36 -14.75 -3.36
CA ASN A 215 -15.72 -14.95 -2.85
C ASN A 215 -16.65 -14.06 -3.66
N THR A 216 -17.62 -14.68 -4.32
CA THR A 216 -18.64 -13.97 -5.11
C THR A 216 -20.00 -14.15 -4.45
N SER A 217 -20.71 -13.06 -4.21
CA SER A 217 -22.10 -13.06 -3.77
C SER A 217 -22.93 -12.10 -4.61
N GLU A 218 -24.23 -12.35 -4.68
CA GLU A 218 -25.16 -11.52 -5.43
C GLU A 218 -26.21 -10.95 -4.49
N ILE A 219 -26.48 -9.64 -4.64
CA ILE A 219 -27.58 -8.97 -3.95
C ILE A 219 -28.55 -8.45 -4.99
N PHE A 220 -29.82 -8.79 -4.81
CA PHE A 220 -30.89 -8.25 -5.63
C PHE A 220 -31.38 -6.92 -5.03
N VAL A 221 -31.44 -5.89 -5.88
CA VAL A 221 -31.94 -4.57 -5.54
C VAL A 221 -33.11 -4.25 -6.47
N PRO A 222 -34.32 -3.97 -5.95
CA PRO A 222 -35.49 -3.71 -6.79
C PRO A 222 -35.40 -2.39 -7.56
N ASN A 223 -34.49 -1.49 -7.16
CA ASN A 223 -34.28 -0.20 -7.80
C ASN A 223 -33.31 -0.29 -8.99
N ASN A 224 -33.43 0.65 -9.94
CA ASN A 224 -32.47 0.80 -11.06
C ASN A 224 -31.23 1.65 -10.70
N SER A 225 -31.15 2.08 -9.45
CA SER A 225 -30.00 2.77 -8.88
C SER A 225 -29.45 1.98 -7.69
N VAL A 226 -28.14 1.84 -7.63
CA VAL A 226 -27.47 1.15 -6.52
C VAL A 226 -26.55 2.13 -5.80
N SER A 227 -26.70 2.20 -4.49
CA SER A 227 -25.82 2.98 -3.61
C SER A 227 -24.84 2.06 -2.88
N VAL A 228 -23.57 2.44 -2.91
CA VAL A 228 -22.50 1.80 -2.15
C VAL A 228 -21.90 2.83 -1.22
N SER A 229 -21.84 2.52 0.07
CA SER A 229 -21.15 3.32 1.06
C SER A 229 -19.98 2.55 1.66
N CYS A 230 -18.91 3.28 1.94
CA CYS A 230 -17.68 2.77 2.51
C CYS A 230 -17.29 3.64 3.69
N THR A 231 -16.91 3.00 4.80
CA THR A 231 -16.34 3.65 5.98
C THR A 231 -14.93 3.15 6.21
N TYR A 232 -14.03 4.05 6.58
CA TYR A 232 -12.67 3.70 7.00
C TYR A 232 -12.14 4.76 7.96
N GLY A 233 -11.94 4.40 9.22
CA GLY A 233 -11.30 5.27 10.20
C GLY A 233 -11.81 6.71 10.27
N GLY A 234 -13.14 6.84 10.41
CA GLY A 234 -13.82 8.14 10.42
C GLY A 234 -14.08 8.77 9.04
N LEU A 235 -13.44 8.27 7.97
CA LEU A 235 -13.82 8.62 6.60
C LEU A 235 -15.11 7.90 6.21
N PHE A 236 -15.97 8.62 5.48
CA PHE A 236 -17.20 8.10 4.92
C PHE A 236 -17.34 8.58 3.48
N GLN A 237 -17.62 7.64 2.57
CA GLN A 237 -17.92 7.95 1.18
C GLN A 237 -19.11 7.13 0.71
N THR A 238 -20.05 7.77 0.02
CA THR A 238 -21.16 7.08 -0.67
C THR A 238 -21.14 7.45 -2.14
N VAL A 239 -21.31 6.45 -2.99
CA VAL A 239 -21.44 6.63 -4.44
C VAL A 239 -22.69 5.88 -4.90
N THR A 240 -23.53 6.57 -5.67
CA THR A 240 -24.71 5.97 -6.30
C THR A 240 -24.49 5.94 -7.80
N LEU A 241 -24.61 4.76 -8.39
CA LEU A 241 -24.60 4.60 -9.84
C LEU A 241 -26.04 4.36 -10.33
N GLN A 242 -26.34 4.95 -11.49
CA GLN A 242 -27.62 4.81 -12.18
C GLN A 242 -27.46 3.80 -13.30
N GLY A 243 -28.33 2.80 -13.32
CA GLY A 243 -28.46 1.84 -14.41
C GLY A 243 -29.45 2.32 -15.47
N ASP A 244 -29.81 1.41 -16.38
CA ASP A 244 -30.86 1.65 -17.36
C ASP A 244 -32.23 1.70 -16.65
N PRO A 245 -33.01 2.80 -16.82
CA PRO A 245 -34.35 2.90 -16.24
C PRO A 245 -35.35 1.91 -16.85
N GLY A 246 -35.07 1.33 -18.03
CA GLY A 246 -35.91 0.33 -18.68
C GLY A 246 -35.70 -1.10 -18.18
N ALA A 247 -34.80 -1.32 -17.22
CA ALA A 247 -34.61 -2.61 -16.57
C ALA A 247 -35.64 -2.84 -15.45
N ASP A 248 -35.91 -4.11 -15.16
CA ASP A 248 -36.85 -4.60 -14.13
C ASP A 248 -36.25 -4.56 -12.71
N GLY A 249 -34.98 -4.16 -12.57
CA GLY A 249 -34.28 -4.03 -11.30
C GLY A 249 -32.76 -4.12 -11.48
N SER A 250 -32.04 -4.31 -10.37
CA SER A 250 -30.59 -4.40 -10.35
C SER A 250 -30.08 -5.64 -9.61
N VAL A 251 -28.95 -6.17 -10.09
CA VAL A 251 -28.17 -7.21 -9.44
C VAL A 251 -26.78 -6.65 -9.15
N VAL A 252 -26.38 -6.69 -7.89
CA VAL A 252 -25.04 -6.30 -7.47
C VAL A 252 -24.22 -7.56 -7.23
N ILE A 253 -23.18 -7.74 -8.02
CA ILE A 253 -22.18 -8.79 -7.84
C ILE A 253 -21.09 -8.23 -6.93
N ILE A 254 -20.95 -8.82 -5.75
CA ILE A 254 -19.86 -8.53 -4.83
C ILE A 254 -18.75 -9.54 -5.08
N ARG A 255 -17.53 -9.06 -5.29
CA ARG A 255 -16.33 -9.88 -5.49
C ARG A 255 -15.26 -9.48 -4.49
N ILE A 256 -15.01 -10.36 -3.53
CA ILE A 256 -13.96 -10.19 -2.53
C ILE A 256 -12.81 -11.13 -2.87
N ALA A 257 -11.70 -10.56 -3.32
CA ALA A 257 -10.47 -11.30 -3.60
C ALA A 257 -9.67 -11.47 -2.31
N ASN A 258 -9.46 -12.71 -1.88
CA ASN A 258 -8.69 -13.02 -0.68
C ASN A 258 -7.23 -13.27 -1.06
N ILE A 259 -6.33 -12.39 -0.62
CA ILE A 259 -4.89 -12.48 -0.86
C ILE A 259 -4.18 -12.87 0.43
N ARG A 260 -3.39 -13.93 0.35
CA ARG A 260 -2.46 -14.33 1.41
C ARG A 260 -1.08 -13.78 1.08
N VAL A 261 -0.46 -13.12 2.06
CA VAL A 261 0.93 -12.69 2.02
C VAL A 261 1.73 -13.52 3.02
N SER A 262 2.76 -14.20 2.54
CA SER A 262 3.69 -14.99 3.36
C SER A 262 5.14 -14.65 3.05
N THR A 263 6.05 -15.07 3.92
CA THR A 263 7.50 -14.96 3.69
C THR A 263 8.20 -16.30 3.45
N ARG A 264 7.42 -17.38 3.44
CA ARG A 264 7.82 -18.75 3.14
C ARG A 264 7.00 -19.31 1.97
#